data_AF-A0A968WT76-F1
#
_entry.id   AF-A0A968WT76-F1
#
_cell.length_a   1.000
_cell.length_b   1.000
_cell.length_c   1.000
_cell.angle_alpha   90.00
_cell.angle_beta   90.00
_cell.angle_gamma   90.00
#
_symmetry.space_group_name_H-M   'P 1'
#
loop_
_entity.id
_entity.type
_entity.pdbx_description
1 polymer ?
#
loop_
_entity_poly.entity_id
_entity_poly.type
_entity_poly.pdbx_seq_one_letter_code
_entity_poly.pdbx_strand_id
1 'polypeptide(L)'
;MTHLRIHAGPAYKAAADALREQAFGSHADELETSRMLVIAPEHVHMPHAAATPRGPIEGPLTRANAPSGSYGDPTLATREKGERLIAAMLDDLVAAMKGYMNRTA
;
A
#
# COMPACT_ATOMS: atom_id res chain seq x y z
N MET A 1 9.60 -10.36 20.72
CA MET A 1 9.16 -9.13 20.01
C MET A 1 7.89 -9.45 19.24
N THR A 2 6.80 -8.72 19.46
CA THR A 2 5.55 -8.93 18.70
C THR A 2 5.55 -7.99 17.49
N HIS A 3 5.62 -8.54 16.28
CA HIS A 3 5.48 -7.74 15.06
C HIS A 3 4.01 -7.40 14.82
N LEU A 4 3.71 -6.11 14.79
CA LEU A 4 2.39 -5.60 14.39
C LEU A 4 2.32 -5.66 12.86
N ARG A 5 1.60 -6.64 12.33
CA ARG A 5 1.50 -6.92 10.89
C ARG A 5 0.59 -5.91 10.19
N ILE A 6 0.83 -4.60 10.30
CA ILE A 6 -0.09 -3.56 9.81
C ILE A 6 -0.31 -3.58 8.28
N HIS A 7 0.65 -4.06 7.50
CA HIS A 7 0.52 -4.25 6.04
C HIS A 7 0.18 -5.70 5.64
N ALA A 8 -0.05 -6.58 6.61
CA ALA A 8 -0.29 -7.99 6.39
C ALA A 8 -1.31 -8.57 7.40
N GLY A 9 -2.14 -7.69 7.96
CA GLY A 9 -3.23 -8.04 8.85
C GLY A 9 -4.46 -8.45 8.02
N PRO A 10 -5.37 -9.21 8.63
CA PRO A 10 -6.52 -9.75 7.91
C PRO A 10 -7.42 -8.66 7.31
N ALA A 11 -7.66 -7.56 8.02
CA ALA A 11 -8.50 -6.48 7.52
C ALA A 11 -7.83 -5.77 6.33
N TYR A 12 -6.55 -5.41 6.48
CA TYR A 12 -5.78 -4.79 5.40
C TYR A 12 -5.70 -5.67 4.17
N LYS A 13 -5.43 -6.97 4.34
CA LYS A 13 -5.36 -7.92 3.22
C LYS A 13 -6.68 -7.98 2.46
N ALA A 14 -7.81 -8.09 3.18
CA ALA A 14 -9.13 -8.13 2.55
C ALA A 14 -9.45 -6.83 1.79
N ALA A 15 -9.14 -5.67 2.37
CA ALA A 15 -9.33 -4.38 1.72
C ALA A 15 -8.44 -4.23 0.48
N ALA A 16 -7.16 -4.58 0.58
CA ALA A 16 -6.21 -4.53 -0.52
C ALA A 16 -6.63 -5.45 -1.68
N ASP A 17 -7.00 -6.69 -1.40
CA ASP A 17 -7.44 -7.64 -2.43
C ASP A 17 -8.72 -7.18 -3.14
N ALA A 18 -9.64 -6.53 -2.43
CA ALA A 18 -10.89 -6.03 -3.00
C ALA A 18 -10.74 -4.72 -3.80
N LEU A 19 -9.69 -3.95 -3.53
CA LEU A 19 -9.45 -2.63 -4.14
C LEU A 19 -8.45 -2.66 -5.30
N ARG A 20 -7.50 -3.58 -5.26
CA ARG A 20 -6.41 -3.66 -6.23
C ARG A 20 -6.94 -3.97 -7.62
N GLU A 21 -6.56 -3.13 -8.57
CA GLU A 21 -6.81 -3.33 -9.99
C GLU A 21 -5.52 -3.75 -10.73
N GLN A 22 -4.34 -3.30 -10.28
CA GLN A 22 -3.06 -3.68 -10.88
C GLN A 22 -2.80 -5.20 -10.74
N ALA A 23 -2.25 -5.81 -11.80
CA ALA A 23 -1.94 -7.24 -11.81
C ALA A 23 -0.70 -7.60 -10.96
N PHE A 24 0.23 -6.66 -10.82
CA PHE A 24 1.48 -6.81 -10.07
C PHE A 24 1.92 -5.45 -9.53
N GLY A 25 2.87 -5.47 -8.61
CA GLY A 25 3.46 -4.27 -8.00
C GLY A 25 3.56 -4.41 -6.49
N SER A 26 4.43 -3.59 -5.91
CA SER A 26 4.61 -3.53 -4.46
C SER A 26 5.34 -2.28 -3.97
N HIS A 27 5.68 -1.34 -4.86
CA HIS A 27 6.44 -0.15 -4.48
C HIS A 27 5.98 1.09 -5.24
N ALA A 28 5.59 2.14 -4.51
CA ALA A 28 5.03 3.37 -5.08
C ALA A 28 3.95 3.05 -6.14
N ASP A 29 3.16 2.04 -5.85
CA ASP A 29 2.18 1.45 -6.75
C ASP A 29 0.79 2.02 -6.49
N GLU A 30 -0.25 1.40 -7.05
CA GLU A 30 -1.65 1.79 -6.86
C GLU A 30 -1.99 2.01 -5.37
N LEU A 31 -1.74 1.01 -4.53
CA LEU A 31 -2.19 1.01 -3.14
C LEU A 31 -1.32 1.91 -2.27
N GLU A 32 -0.01 1.93 -2.48
CA GLU A 32 0.89 2.81 -1.73
C GLU A 32 0.62 4.29 -2.03
N THR A 33 0.45 4.63 -3.31
CA THR A 33 0.13 5.99 -3.75
C THR A 33 -1.25 6.41 -3.26
N SER A 34 -2.23 5.50 -3.28
CA SER A 34 -3.57 5.76 -2.72
C SER A 34 -3.52 6.19 -1.25
N ARG A 35 -2.71 5.51 -0.42
CA ARG A 35 -2.51 5.93 0.99
C ARG A 35 -1.84 7.30 1.09
N MET A 36 -0.84 7.58 0.26
CA MET A 36 -0.16 8.87 0.26
C MET A 36 -1.07 10.03 -0.14
N LEU A 37 -2.04 9.80 -1.04
CA LEU A 37 -3.08 10.78 -1.36
C LEU A 37 -3.92 11.15 -0.13
N VAL A 38 -4.04 10.27 0.86
CA VAL A 38 -4.69 10.58 2.15
C VAL A 38 -3.74 11.25 3.12
N ILE A 39 -2.53 10.69 3.30
CA ILE A 39 -1.58 11.11 4.35
C ILE A 39 -0.97 12.48 4.07
N ALA A 40 -0.50 12.70 2.84
CA ALA A 40 0.17 13.93 2.43
C ALA A 40 -0.04 14.17 0.91
N PRO A 41 -1.27 14.47 0.48
CA PRO A 41 -1.62 14.66 -0.93
C PRO A 41 -0.77 15.70 -1.66
N GLU A 42 -0.32 16.73 -0.95
CA GLU A 42 0.53 17.80 -1.46
C GLU A 42 1.90 17.30 -1.96
N HIS A 43 2.30 16.09 -1.57
CA HIS A 43 3.53 15.44 -2.02
C HIS A 43 3.30 14.41 -3.13
N VAL A 44 2.05 14.22 -3.58
CA VAL A 44 1.70 13.29 -4.65
C VAL A 44 1.39 14.07 -5.92
N HIS A 45 2.35 14.09 -6.85
CA HIS A 45 2.18 14.72 -8.16
C HIS A 45 1.62 13.71 -9.17
N MET A 46 0.30 13.46 -9.10
CA MET A 46 -0.39 12.50 -9.99
C MET A 46 -0.12 12.68 -11.49
N PRO A 47 0.07 13.89 -12.05
CA PRO A 47 0.46 14.04 -13.46
C PRO A 47 1.80 13.38 -13.85
N HIS A 48 2.64 13.03 -12.87
CA HIS A 48 3.89 12.30 -13.08
C HIS A 48 3.76 10.79 -12.81
N ALA A 49 2.59 10.31 -12.40
CA ALA A 49 2.36 8.90 -12.16
C ALA A 49 2.48 8.12 -13.49
N ALA A 50 3.26 7.05 -13.47
CA ALA A 50 3.45 6.19 -14.62
C ALA A 50 3.52 4.73 -14.17
N ALA A 51 2.82 3.86 -14.91
CA ALA A 51 2.86 2.43 -14.70
C ALA A 51 4.23 1.84 -15.06
N THR A 52 4.62 0.76 -14.39
CA THR A 52 5.81 -0.01 -14.75
C THR A 52 5.63 -0.65 -16.12
N PRO A 53 6.51 -0.38 -17.11
CA PRO A 53 6.26 -0.72 -18.50
C PRO A 53 6.47 -2.20 -18.88
N ARG A 54 7.20 -2.99 -18.09
CA ARG A 54 7.74 -4.31 -18.51
C ARG A 54 7.18 -5.53 -17.78
N GLY A 55 6.06 -5.40 -17.06
CA GLY A 55 5.57 -6.49 -16.22
C GLY A 55 6.39 -6.64 -14.92
N PRO A 56 6.29 -7.79 -14.23
CA PRO A 56 7.04 -8.04 -13.01
C PRO A 56 8.55 -7.84 -13.19
N ILE A 57 9.18 -7.14 -12.24
CA ILE A 57 10.63 -6.90 -12.22
C ILE A 57 11.27 -7.90 -11.27
N GLU A 58 12.28 -8.62 -11.74
CA GLU A 58 13.12 -9.45 -10.88
C GLU A 58 14.31 -8.64 -10.32
N GLY A 59 14.64 -8.88 -9.05
CA GLY A 59 15.75 -8.23 -8.37
C GLY A 59 15.48 -6.79 -7.93
N PRO A 60 16.53 -6.02 -7.61
CA PRO A 60 16.38 -4.67 -7.09
C PRO A 60 15.75 -3.70 -8.10
N LEU A 61 14.92 -2.78 -7.61
CA LEU A 61 14.43 -1.67 -8.41
C LEU A 61 15.57 -0.69 -8.71
N THR A 62 15.75 -0.38 -9.97
CA THR A 62 16.75 0.55 -10.50
C THR A 62 16.07 1.47 -11.52
N ARG A 63 16.70 2.61 -11.84
CA ARG A 63 16.20 3.48 -12.91
C ARG A 63 16.12 2.79 -14.28
N ALA A 64 16.87 1.70 -14.50
CA ALA A 64 16.85 0.96 -15.75
C ALA A 64 15.61 0.08 -15.91
N ASN A 65 15.14 -0.55 -14.82
CA ASN A 65 13.98 -1.45 -14.84
C ASN A 65 12.67 -0.79 -14.36
N ALA A 66 12.76 0.25 -13.52
CA ALA A 66 11.65 1.09 -13.06
C ALA A 66 11.99 2.59 -13.30
N PRO A 67 11.87 3.10 -14.54
CA PRO A 67 12.29 4.46 -14.88
C PRO A 67 11.58 5.56 -14.10
N SER A 68 10.30 5.36 -13.77
CA SER A 68 9.48 6.23 -12.91
C SER A 68 9.74 6.04 -11.42
N GLY A 69 10.48 5.00 -11.02
CA GLY A 69 10.66 4.59 -9.63
C GLY A 69 9.51 3.76 -9.06
N SER A 70 8.40 3.62 -9.77
CA SER A 70 7.27 2.76 -9.38
C SER A 70 7.46 1.31 -9.84
N TYR A 71 7.03 0.38 -8.98
CA TYR A 71 6.79 -1.01 -9.32
C TYR A 71 5.32 -1.35 -9.12
N GLY A 72 4.55 -1.32 -10.20
CA GLY A 72 3.09 -1.43 -10.25
C GLY A 72 2.47 -0.31 -11.08
N ASP A 73 1.24 0.10 -10.75
CA ASP A 73 0.54 1.17 -11.48
C ASP A 73 -0.04 2.25 -10.55
N PRO A 74 0.73 3.32 -10.26
CA PRO A 74 0.23 4.42 -9.45
C PRO A 74 -0.86 5.25 -10.15
N THR A 75 -1.11 5.08 -11.45
CA THR A 75 -2.15 5.84 -12.17
C THR A 75 -3.57 5.41 -11.76
N LEU A 76 -3.70 4.21 -11.20
CA LEU A 76 -4.95 3.65 -10.67
C LEU A 76 -5.26 4.10 -9.24
N ALA A 77 -4.35 4.88 -8.64
CA ALA A 77 -4.47 5.31 -7.26
C ALA A 77 -5.58 6.35 -7.08
N THR A 78 -6.34 6.22 -6.00
CA THR A 78 -7.35 7.22 -5.61
C THR A 78 -7.31 7.48 -4.11
N ARG A 79 -7.85 8.63 -3.69
CA ARG A 79 -7.96 8.97 -2.27
C ARG A 79 -8.86 7.97 -1.54
N GLU A 80 -9.97 7.59 -2.15
CA GLU A 80 -10.98 6.70 -1.59
C GLU A 80 -10.41 5.30 -1.31
N LYS A 81 -9.56 4.79 -2.22
CA LYS A 81 -8.79 3.57 -1.98
C LYS A 81 -7.91 3.73 -0.74
N GLY A 82 -7.21 4.87 -0.63
CA GLY A 82 -6.34 5.19 0.49
C GLY A 82 -7.07 5.21 1.84
N GLU A 83 -8.25 5.83 1.89
CA GLU A 83 -9.05 5.93 3.12
C GLU A 83 -9.46 4.55 3.62
N ARG A 84 -9.93 3.69 2.72
CA ARG A 84 -10.30 2.30 3.04
C ARG A 84 -9.11 1.46 3.50
N LEU A 85 -7.95 1.62 2.87
CA LEU A 85 -6.72 0.93 3.28
C LEU A 85 -6.26 1.37 4.66
N ILE A 86 -6.21 2.67 4.93
CA ILE A 86 -5.76 3.22 6.22
C ILE A 86 -6.71 2.81 7.35
N ALA A 87 -8.03 2.85 7.12
CA ALA A 87 -9.01 2.37 8.10
C ALA A 87 -8.75 0.90 8.47
N ALA A 88 -8.54 0.03 7.47
CA ALA A 88 -8.25 -1.38 7.69
C ALA A 88 -6.91 -1.60 8.44
N MET A 89 -5.88 -0.79 8.14
CA MET A 89 -4.62 -0.83 8.90
C MET A 89 -4.82 -0.47 10.37
N LEU A 90 -5.66 0.52 10.66
CA LEU A 90 -5.97 0.95 12.02
C LEU A 90 -6.77 -0.12 12.77
N ASP A 91 -7.73 -0.78 12.12
CA ASP A 91 -8.48 -1.90 12.70
C ASP A 91 -7.55 -3.05 13.11
N ASP A 92 -6.63 -3.45 12.21
CA ASP A 92 -5.64 -4.50 12.50
C ASP A 92 -4.70 -4.09 13.65
N LEU A 93 -4.27 -2.83 13.69
CA LEU A 93 -3.42 -2.29 14.76
C LEU A 93 -4.14 -2.32 16.13
N VAL A 94 -5.37 -1.82 16.19
CA VAL A 94 -6.18 -1.79 17.43
C VAL A 94 -6.47 -3.22 17.91
N ALA A 95 -6.80 -4.13 17.00
CA ALA A 95 -7.02 -5.54 17.34
C ALA A 95 -5.76 -6.18 17.94
N ALA A 96 -4.59 -5.93 17.33
CA ALA A 96 -3.32 -6.44 17.82
C ALA A 96 -2.96 -5.87 19.21
N MET A 97 -3.20 -4.58 19.45
CA MET A 97 -2.99 -3.95 20.76
C MET A 97 -3.88 -4.55 21.84
N LYS A 98 -5.19 -4.69 21.58
CA LYS A 98 -6.13 -5.34 22.52
C LYS A 98 -5.72 -6.78 22.82
N GLY A 99 -5.33 -7.54 21.79
CA GLY A 99 -4.83 -8.89 21.94
C GLY A 99 -3.56 -8.97 22.79
N TYR A 100 -2.67 -7.98 22.71
CA TYR A 100 -1.49 -7.90 23.57
C TYR A 100 -1.87 -7.62 25.02
N MET A 101 -2.68 -6.60 25.28
CA MET A 101 -3.12 -6.22 26.62
C MET A 101 -3.80 -7.37 27.37
N ASN A 102 -4.64 -8.15 26.69
CA ASN A 102 -5.35 -9.28 27.29
C ASN A 102 -4.46 -10.48 27.65
N ARG A 103 -3.22 -10.56 27.12
CA ARG A 103 -2.26 -11.62 27.46
C ARG A 103 -1.33 -11.23 28.61
N THR A 104 -1.28 -9.93 28.92
CA THR A 104 -0.38 -9.36 29.94
C THR A 104 -1.13 -8.91 31.20
N ALA A 105 -2.46 -8.99 31.20
CA ALA A 105 -3.34 -8.83 32.35
C ALA A 105 -3.62 -10.20 32.98
#